data_AF-A0A0Q9X144-F1
#
_entry.id   AF-A0A0Q9X144-F1
#
_cell.length_a   1.000
_cell.length_b   1.000
_cell.length_c   1.000
_cell.angle_alpha   90.00
_cell.angle_beta   90.00
_cell.angle_gamma   90.00
#
_symmetry.space_group_name_H-M   'P 1'
#
loop_
_entity.id
_entity.type
_entity.pdbx_description
1 polymer ?
#
loop_
_entity_poly.entity_id
_entity_poly.type
_entity_poly.pdbx_seq_one_letter_code
_entity_poly.pdbx_strand_id
1 'polypeptide(L)'
;FNGTVLHPAYIINVEAEFFFKASGYKPWLYKPQIDICRFVEKPYNTVVLLVYKALRKFSNFNHSCPFVGLQTVNGFYMSYEDVRVPMPSGEYLLKINWLFEKRLQLSTNVYFRIQ
;
A
#
# COMPACT_ATOMS: atom_id res chain seq x y z
N PHE A 1 6.79 -9.15 -5.83
CA PHE A 1 7.30 -7.88 -6.39
C PHE A 1 8.72 -7.67 -5.90
N ASN A 2 9.61 -7.24 -6.78
CA ASN A 2 11.00 -6.92 -6.44
C ASN A 2 11.37 -5.60 -7.11
N GLY A 3 11.84 -4.62 -6.34
CA GLY A 3 12.27 -3.32 -6.83
C GLY A 3 13.45 -2.80 -6.02
N THR A 4 14.33 -2.01 -6.63
CA THR A 4 15.52 -1.48 -5.96
C THR A 4 15.44 0.04 -5.88
N VAL A 5 15.61 0.58 -4.67
CA VAL A 5 15.72 2.02 -4.44
C VAL A 5 17.19 2.41 -4.55
N LEU A 6 17.55 3.08 -5.65
CA LEU A 6 18.95 3.39 -5.99
C LEU A 6 19.57 4.47 -5.10
N HIS A 7 18.77 5.41 -4.63
CA HIS A 7 19.21 6.53 -3.78
C HIS A 7 18.39 6.58 -2.49
N PRO A 8 19.01 6.92 -1.33
CA PRO A 8 18.30 6.99 -0.06
C PRO A 8 17.05 7.89 -0.15
N ALA A 9 15.88 7.32 0.09
CA ALA A 9 14.61 8.03 0.12
C ALA A 9 14.21 8.34 1.57
N TYR A 10 14.20 9.62 1.93
CA TYR A 10 13.85 10.11 3.27
C TYR A 10 12.37 10.46 3.40
N ILE A 11 11.74 10.88 2.30
CA ILE A 11 10.32 11.19 2.24
C ILE A 11 9.68 10.35 1.14
N ILE A 12 8.79 9.44 1.54
CA ILE A 12 8.04 8.57 0.62
C ILE A 12 6.55 8.77 0.88
N ASN A 13 5.92 9.57 0.02
CA ASN A 13 4.49 9.77 0.02
C ASN A 13 3.82 8.70 -0.84
N VAL A 14 2.85 8.01 -0.26
CA VAL A 14 1.98 7.07 -0.96
C VAL A 14 0.58 7.61 -1.00
N GLU A 15 0.05 7.71 -2.20
CA GLU A 15 -1.34 8.05 -2.45
C GLU A 15 -2.03 6.81 -2.94
N ALA A 16 -3.06 6.38 -2.21
CA ALA A 16 -3.85 5.22 -2.59
C ALA A 16 -5.28 5.64 -2.92
N GLU A 17 -5.84 5.05 -3.96
CA GLU A 17 -7.22 5.25 -4.36
C GLU A 17 -7.88 3.90 -4.64
N PHE A 18 -8.98 3.67 -3.95
CA PHE A 18 -9.71 2.40 -4.01
C PHE A 18 -10.90 2.53 -4.95
N PHE A 19 -11.15 1.51 -5.76
CA PHE A 19 -12.25 1.44 -6.71
C PHE A 19 -12.98 0.11 -6.60
N PHE A 20 -14.30 0.14 -6.72
CA PHE A 20 -15.13 -1.04 -6.84
C PHE A 20 -15.76 -1.13 -8.21
N LYS A 21 -15.75 -2.33 -8.78
CA LYS A 21 -16.29 -2.60 -10.11
C LYS A 21 -17.77 -2.96 -9.99
N ALA A 22 -18.62 -2.00 -10.36
CA ALA A 22 -20.05 -2.22 -10.60
C ALA A 22 -20.30 -2.28 -12.11
N SER A 23 -21.04 -1.32 -12.67
CA SER A 23 -21.12 -1.09 -14.13
C SER A 23 -19.81 -0.55 -14.75
N GLY A 24 -18.77 -0.42 -13.95
CA GLY A 24 -17.45 0.16 -14.22
C GLY A 24 -16.69 0.38 -12.91
N TYR A 25 -15.42 0.75 -12.96
CA TYR A 25 -14.64 1.09 -11.75
C TYR A 25 -15.08 2.45 -11.22
N LYS A 26 -15.81 2.46 -10.11
CA LYS A 26 -16.24 3.67 -9.43
C LYS A 26 -15.32 3.95 -8.24
N PRO A 27 -14.87 5.21 -8.05
CA PRO A 27 -14.07 5.57 -6.87
C PRO A 27 -14.85 5.22 -5.60
N TRP A 28 -14.18 4.51 -4.69
CA TRP A 28 -14.66 4.31 -3.34
C TRP A 28 -14.32 5.53 -2.49
N LEU A 29 -15.00 5.67 -1.35
CA LEU A 29 -14.88 6.82 -0.43
C LEU A 29 -13.49 7.04 0.17
N TYR A 30 -12.56 6.08 0.08
CA TYR A 30 -11.30 6.13 0.82
C TYR A 30 -10.10 6.39 -0.10
N LYS A 31 -9.46 7.55 0.11
CA LYS A 31 -8.29 8.02 -0.65
C LYS A 31 -7.17 8.49 0.28
N PRO A 32 -6.49 7.58 1.01
CA PRO A 32 -5.48 7.99 1.98
C PRO A 32 -4.20 8.47 1.27
N GLN A 33 -3.59 9.50 1.84
CA GLN A 33 -2.22 9.93 1.53
C GLN A 33 -1.36 9.72 2.77
N ILE A 34 -0.28 8.95 2.65
CA ILE A 34 0.54 8.50 3.76
C ILE A 34 2.01 8.77 3.46
N ASP A 35 2.68 9.46 4.36
CA ASP A 35 4.14 9.42 4.43
C ASP A 35 4.58 8.11 5.11
N ILE A 36 5.17 7.20 4.35
CA ILE A 36 5.62 5.88 4.83
C ILE A 36 6.67 6.04 5.92
N CYS A 37 7.63 6.95 5.75
CA CYS A 37 8.73 7.11 6.69
C CYS A 37 8.22 7.47 8.07
N ARG A 38 7.36 8.48 8.13
CA ARG A 38 6.68 8.88 9.35
C ARG A 38 5.75 7.79 9.89
N PHE A 39 5.06 7.07 9.01
CA PHE A 39 4.07 6.07 9.39
C PHE A 39 4.69 4.84 10.06
N VAL A 40 5.86 4.38 9.59
CA VAL A 40 6.56 3.22 10.18
C VAL A 40 7.02 3.54 11.60
N GLU A 41 7.50 4.76 11.86
CA GLU A 41 7.89 5.21 13.20
C GLU A 41 6.70 5.42 14.12
N LYS A 42 5.66 6.10 13.61
CA LYS A 42 4.47 6.45 14.38
C LYS A 42 3.21 6.30 13.52
N PRO A 43 2.56 5.12 13.53
CA PRO A 43 1.34 4.90 12.78
C PRO A 43 0.21 5.83 13.24
N TYR A 44 -0.39 6.55 12.29
CA TYR A 44 -1.46 7.53 12.55
C TYR A 44 -2.77 7.23 11.81
N ASN A 45 -2.80 6.17 11.01
CA ASN A 45 -3.96 5.76 10.22
C ASN A 45 -4.25 4.28 10.46
N THR A 46 -5.38 3.99 11.11
CA THR A 46 -5.73 2.63 11.55
C THR A 46 -5.97 1.67 10.38
N VAL A 47 -6.62 2.13 9.30
CA VAL A 47 -6.87 1.30 8.12
C VAL A 47 -5.55 0.91 7.45
N VAL A 48 -4.66 1.88 7.28
CA VAL A 48 -3.33 1.65 6.71
C VAL A 48 -2.49 0.78 7.64
N LEU A 49 -2.68 0.88 8.97
CA LEU A 49 -1.97 0.04 9.94
C LEU A 49 -2.34 -1.44 9.80
N LEU A 50 -3.62 -1.75 9.54
CA LEU A 50 -4.05 -3.12 9.28
C LEU A 50 -3.35 -3.68 8.05
N VAL A 51 -3.37 -2.92 6.94
CA VAL A 51 -2.72 -3.33 5.69
C VAL A 51 -1.20 -3.46 5.86
N TYR A 52 -0.56 -2.52 6.58
CA TYR A 52 0.86 -2.57 6.88
C TYR A 52 1.23 -3.79 7.73
N LYS A 53 0.43 -4.13 8.74
CA LYS A 53 0.64 -5.33 9.58
C LYS A 53 0.55 -6.62 8.78
N ALA A 54 -0.32 -6.68 7.77
CA ALA A 54 -0.38 -7.81 6.84
C ALA A 54 0.87 -7.83 5.94
N LEU A 55 1.19 -6.70 5.29
CA LEU A 55 2.30 -6.60 4.34
C LEU A 55 3.68 -6.88 4.96
N ARG A 56 3.96 -6.36 6.16
CA ARG A 56 5.28 -6.49 6.82
C ARG A 56 5.71 -7.92 7.09
N LYS A 57 4.77 -8.89 7.09
CA LYS A 57 5.07 -10.32 7.24
C LYS A 57 5.70 -10.92 5.97
N PHE A 58 5.46 -10.28 4.83
CA PHE A 58 5.84 -10.74 3.48
C PHE A 58 6.81 -9.78 2.78
N SER A 59 7.23 -8.72 3.46
CA SER A 59 8.13 -7.71 2.91
C SER A 59 9.27 -7.40 3.86
N ASN A 60 10.33 -6.81 3.31
CA ASN A 60 11.46 -6.30 4.09
C ASN A 60 11.26 -4.84 4.57
N PHE A 61 10.03 -4.32 4.58
CA PHE A 61 9.71 -2.92 4.91
C PHE A 61 9.63 -2.65 6.42
N ASN A 62 10.38 -3.41 7.22
CA ASN A 62 10.34 -3.35 8.69
C ASN A 62 11.50 -2.53 9.26
N HIS A 63 11.89 -1.44 8.59
CA HIS A 63 12.94 -0.53 9.03
C HIS A 63 12.46 0.91 8.92
N SER A 64 13.02 1.80 9.75
CA SER A 64 12.82 3.24 9.62
C SER A 64 13.55 3.77 8.38
N CYS A 65 13.14 4.93 7.90
CA CYS A 65 13.82 5.58 6.78
C CYS A 65 15.27 5.95 7.11
N PRO A 66 16.15 6.09 6.10
CA PRO A 66 15.86 6.07 4.66
C PRO A 66 15.66 4.68 4.05
N PHE A 67 14.75 4.56 3.07
CA PHE A 67 14.69 3.36 2.21
C PHE A 67 15.79 3.42 1.16
N VAL A 68 16.57 2.34 1.07
CA VAL A 68 17.64 2.19 0.09
C VAL A 68 17.86 0.70 -0.20
N GLY A 69 18.30 0.38 -1.41
CA GLY A 69 18.58 -0.99 -1.80
C GLY A 69 17.33 -1.80 -2.16
N LEU A 70 17.43 -3.11 -2.03
CA LEU A 70 16.40 -4.05 -2.50
C LEU A 70 15.15 -3.99 -1.62
N GLN A 71 13.99 -3.85 -2.24
CA GLN A 71 12.67 -3.79 -1.63
C GLN A 71 11.82 -4.92 -2.20
N THR A 72 11.50 -5.92 -1.37
CA THR A 72 10.84 -7.16 -1.82
C THR A 72 9.52 -7.36 -1.12
N VAL A 73 8.55 -7.89 -1.87
CA VAL A 73 7.28 -8.40 -1.36
C VAL A 73 7.06 -9.76 -1.98
N ASN A 74 7.19 -10.83 -1.19
CA ASN A 74 7.18 -12.20 -1.67
C ASN A 74 6.08 -13.01 -1.00
N GLY A 75 5.27 -13.70 -1.81
CA GLY A 75 4.22 -14.58 -1.29
C GLY A 75 3.11 -13.87 -0.51
N PHE A 76 2.90 -12.57 -0.77
CA PHE A 76 1.85 -11.82 -0.08
C PHE A 76 0.46 -12.41 -0.38
N TYR A 77 -0.22 -12.82 0.68
CA TYR A 77 -1.64 -13.12 0.69
C TYR A 77 -2.29 -12.34 1.83
N MET A 78 -3.56 -11.98 1.65
CA MET A 78 -4.34 -11.26 2.65
C MET A 78 -5.44 -12.18 3.17
N SER A 79 -5.36 -12.58 4.44
CA SER A 79 -6.44 -13.33 5.09
C SER A 79 -7.55 -12.37 5.55
N TYR A 80 -8.79 -12.86 5.56
CA TYR A 80 -9.91 -12.13 6.17
C TYR A 80 -9.67 -11.82 7.65
N GLU A 81 -8.89 -12.67 8.33
CA GLU A 81 -8.50 -12.47 9.74
C GLU A 81 -7.55 -11.28 9.95
N ASP A 82 -6.70 -10.98 8.95
CA ASP A 82 -5.77 -9.85 8.98
C ASP A 82 -6.50 -8.52 8.75
N VAL A 83 -7.60 -8.55 7.97
CA VAL A 83 -8.39 -7.37 7.60
C VAL A 83 -9.85 -7.59 8.00
N ARG A 84 -10.16 -7.27 9.27
CA ARG A 84 -11.51 -7.34 9.86
C ARG A 84 -12.44 -6.22 9.37
N VAL A 85 -12.36 -5.87 8.09
CA VAL A 85 -13.20 -4.85 7.47
C VAL A 85 -14.21 -5.58 6.59
N PRO A 86 -15.53 -5.45 6.84
CA PRO A 86 -16.53 -6.06 6.00
C PRO A 86 -16.53 -5.37 4.63
N MET A 87 -15.78 -5.92 3.68
CA MET A 87 -15.83 -5.51 2.29
C MET A 87 -16.83 -6.40 1.54
N PRO A 88 -17.70 -5.84 0.70
CA PRO A 88 -18.63 -6.64 -0.09
C PRO A 88 -17.89 -7.53 -1.09
N SER A 89 -18.47 -8.67 -1.41
CA SER A 89 -17.92 -9.53 -2.47
C SER A 89 -17.98 -8.79 -3.82
N GLY A 90 -16.93 -8.92 -4.61
CA GLY A 90 -16.82 -8.28 -5.91
C GLY A 90 -15.39 -8.03 -6.37
N GLU A 91 -15.25 -7.30 -7.49
CA GLU A 91 -13.96 -6.96 -8.09
C GLU A 91 -13.55 -5.54 -7.70
N TYR A 92 -12.27 -5.38 -7.39
CA TYR A 92 -11.68 -4.16 -6.86
C TYR A 92 -10.43 -3.77 -7.64
N LEU A 93 -10.16 -2.48 -7.68
CA LEU A 93 -8.90 -1.90 -8.15
C LEU A 93 -8.36 -0.96 -7.07
N LEU A 94 -7.14 -1.22 -6.63
CA LEU A 94 -6.36 -0.32 -5.81
C LEU A 94 -5.30 0.33 -6.69
N LYS A 95 -5.38 1.65 -6.87
CA LYS A 95 -4.32 2.44 -7.49
C LYS A 95 -3.42 3.00 -6.40
N ILE A 96 -2.12 2.91 -6.59
CA ILE A 96 -1.12 3.36 -5.62
C ILE A 96 -0.06 4.17 -6.37
N ASN A 97 0.12 5.42 -5.99
CA ASN A 97 1.20 6.27 -6.47
C ASN A 97 2.26 6.37 -5.39
N TRP A 98 3.51 6.14 -5.77
CA TRP A 98 4.68 6.23 -4.90
C TRP A 98 5.48 7.46 -5.31
N LEU A 99 5.51 8.46 -4.45
CA LEU A 99 6.21 9.72 -4.65
C LEU A 99 7.39 9.80 -3.69
N PHE A 100 8.60 9.90 -4.24
CA PHE A 100 9.80 10.12 -3.43
C PHE A 100 10.16 11.60 -3.55
N GLU A 101 10.33 12.29 -2.42
CA GLU A 101 10.59 13.74 -2.40
C GLU A 101 9.59 14.53 -3.29
N LYS A 102 8.31 14.16 -3.20
CA LYS A 102 7.18 14.72 -3.98
C LYS A 102 7.26 14.50 -5.51
N ARG A 103 8.15 13.63 -5.99
CA ARG A 103 8.22 13.23 -7.41
C ARG A 103 7.68 11.83 -7.58
N LEU A 104 6.73 11.65 -8.50
CA LEU A 104 6.19 10.34 -8.84
C LEU A 104 7.29 9.43 -9.38
N GLN A 105 7.58 8.34 -8.67
CA GLN A 105 8.56 7.33 -9.08
C GLN A 105 7.90 6.10 -9.68
N LEU A 106 6.75 5.70 -9.13
CA LEU A 106 6.05 4.48 -9.52
C LEU A 106 4.55 4.67 -9.35
N SER A 107 3.78 4.12 -10.28
CA SER A 107 2.33 3.93 -10.14
C SER A 107 2.02 2.44 -10.27
N THR A 108 1.27 1.91 -9.31
CA THR A 108 0.90 0.50 -9.24
C THR A 108 -0.61 0.36 -9.26
N ASN A 109 -1.12 -0.46 -10.17
CA ASN A 109 -2.54 -0.82 -10.23
C ASN A 109 -2.67 -2.29 -9.80
N VAL A 110 -3.40 -2.52 -8.70
CA VAL A 110 -3.63 -3.85 -8.15
C VAL A 110 -5.09 -4.21 -8.33
N TYR A 111 -5.35 -5.23 -9.13
CA TYR A 111 -6.68 -5.78 -9.37
C TYR A 111 -6.86 -7.03 -8.52
N PHE A 112 -7.97 -7.13 -7.78
CA PHE A 112 -8.26 -8.30 -6.97
C PHE A 112 -9.76 -8.50 -6.79
N ARG A 113 -10.15 -9.70 -6.35
CA ARG A 113 -11.54 -10.08 -6.14
C ARG A 113 -11.72 -10.64 -4.74
N ILE A 114 -12.79 -10.20 -4.06
CA ILE A 114 -13.25 -10.75 -2.79
C ILE A 114 -14.46 -11.63 -3.08
N GLN A 115 -14.48 -12.85 -2.54
CA GLN A 115 -15.59 -13.80 -2.64
C GLN A 115 -16.29 -13.91 -1.30
#